data_AF-A0A9D6RSQ4-F1
#
_entry.id   AF-A0A9D6RSQ4-F1
#
_cell.length_a   1.000
_cell.length_b   1.000
_cell.length_c   1.000
_cell.angle_alpha   90.00
_cell.angle_beta   90.00
_cell.angle_gamma   90.00
#
_symmetry.space_group_name_H-M   'P 1'
#
loop_
_entity.id
_entity.type
_entity.pdbx_description
1 polymer ?
#
loop_
_entity_poly.entity_id
_entity_poly.type
_entity_poly.pdbx_seq_one_letter_code
_entity_poly.pdbx_strand_id
1 'polypeptide(L)'
;MTKKLLSALSLVPTALAAPTLGVPKPEQVRITDIGKLIASGVSLIIIVAGILTFAFLVWGGIQWILSGGDKTKTEEARNRITAALVGLAIVAASWALIKIISFFFGVPDIFEGGLPIPRPY
;
A
#
# COMPACT_ATOMS: atom_id res chain seq x y z
N MET A 1 -48.37 44.86 -8.17
CA MET A 1 -48.25 43.41 -8.52
C MET A 1 -46.93 43.05 -9.25
N THR A 2 -46.01 43.98 -9.49
CA THR A 2 -44.81 43.79 -10.33
C THR A 2 -43.57 43.23 -9.62
N LYS A 3 -43.53 43.15 -8.29
CA LYS A 3 -42.34 42.66 -7.55
C LYS A 3 -42.29 41.14 -7.36
N LYS A 4 -43.41 40.43 -7.49
CA LYS A 4 -43.46 38.95 -7.35
C LYS A 4 -42.95 38.21 -8.60
N LEU A 5 -42.95 38.88 -9.76
CA LEU A 5 -42.43 38.30 -11.00
C LEU A 5 -40.90 38.44 -11.11
N LEU A 6 -40.30 39.47 -10.50
CA LEU A 6 -38.85 39.62 -10.47
C LEU A 6 -38.17 38.61 -9.51
N SER A 7 -38.83 38.22 -8.42
CA SER A 7 -38.31 37.20 -7.49
C SER A 7 -38.33 35.78 -8.07
N ALA A 8 -39.17 35.51 -9.09
CA ALA A 8 -39.21 34.20 -9.74
C ALA A 8 -38.05 34.01 -10.73
N LEU A 9 -37.45 35.09 -11.25
CA LEU A 9 -36.35 35.02 -12.20
C LEU A 9 -34.98 34.82 -11.52
N SER A 10 -34.82 35.23 -10.26
CA SER A 10 -33.60 34.99 -9.48
C SER A 10 -33.47 33.56 -8.96
N LEU A 11 -34.50 32.72 -9.13
CA LEU A 11 -34.48 31.30 -8.77
C LEU A 11 -34.01 30.40 -9.93
N VAL A 12 -33.81 30.95 -11.13
CA VAL A 12 -33.32 30.20 -12.29
C VAL A 12 -31.82 29.87 -12.27
N PRO A 13 -30.88 30.59 -11.60
CA PRO A 13 -29.47 30.19 -11.64
C PRO A 13 -29.21 28.96 -10.75
N THR A 14 -30.08 28.64 -9.79
CA THR A 14 -29.90 27.47 -8.92
C THR A 14 -30.32 26.16 -9.58
N ALA A 15 -31.14 26.22 -10.64
CA ALA A 15 -31.50 25.04 -11.43
C ALA A 15 -30.39 24.61 -12.40
N LEU A 16 -29.37 25.44 -12.61
CA LEU A 16 -28.13 25.07 -13.32
C LEU A 16 -27.09 24.40 -12.42
N ALA A 17 -27.34 24.30 -11.11
CA ALA A 17 -26.70 23.29 -10.27
C ALA A 17 -27.36 21.92 -10.49
N ALA A 18 -27.55 21.55 -11.76
CA ALA A 18 -27.63 20.16 -12.12
C ALA A 18 -26.43 19.50 -11.43
N PRO A 19 -26.62 18.48 -10.57
CA PRO A 19 -25.50 17.62 -10.26
C PRO A 19 -25.02 17.18 -11.63
N THR A 20 -23.80 17.58 -12.00
CA THR A 20 -23.11 16.98 -13.13
C THR A 20 -23.42 15.50 -13.02
N LEU A 21 -23.95 14.89 -14.08
CA LEU A 21 -24.07 13.44 -14.19
C LEU A 21 -22.65 12.85 -14.22
N GLY A 22 -21.85 13.13 -13.18
CA GLY A 22 -20.83 12.25 -12.73
C GLY A 22 -21.61 11.04 -12.29
N VAL A 23 -21.57 9.99 -13.10
CA VAL A 23 -21.77 8.63 -12.62
C VAL A 23 -21.09 8.59 -11.26
N PRO A 24 -21.84 8.46 -10.15
CA PRO A 24 -21.21 8.28 -8.86
C PRO A 24 -20.30 7.07 -9.07
N LYS A 25 -18.98 7.27 -8.96
CA LYS A 25 -18.04 6.15 -8.91
C LYS A 25 -18.63 5.25 -7.84
N PRO A 26 -19.09 4.03 -8.16
CA PRO A 26 -19.97 3.30 -7.28
C PRO A 26 -19.30 3.24 -5.91
N GLU A 27 -19.94 3.85 -4.92
CA GLU A 27 -19.59 3.75 -3.50
C GLU A 27 -19.93 2.34 -2.95
N GLN A 28 -19.98 1.38 -3.86
CA GLN A 28 -20.27 -0.02 -3.66
C GLN A 28 -19.44 -0.82 -4.68
N VAL A 29 -18.14 -0.57 -4.75
CA VAL A 29 -17.23 -1.69 -4.99
C VAL A 29 -17.28 -2.55 -3.72
N ARG A 30 -18.29 -3.41 -3.66
CA ARG A 30 -18.37 -4.52 -2.69
C ARG A 30 -17.31 -5.56 -3.05
N ILE A 31 -16.03 -5.23 -2.88
CA ILE A 31 -14.97 -6.19 -2.61
C ILE A 31 -14.81 -6.17 -1.08
N THR A 32 -15.87 -6.55 -0.35
CA THR A 32 -16.05 -5.95 0.98
C THR A 32 -15.18 -6.53 2.09
N ASP A 33 -14.70 -7.77 2.04
CA ASP A 33 -13.91 -8.29 3.18
C ASP A 33 -12.72 -9.15 2.80
N ILE A 34 -12.87 -10.10 1.88
CA ILE A 34 -11.79 -11.04 1.55
C ILE A 34 -10.59 -10.30 0.93
N GLY A 35 -10.86 -9.39 -0.01
CA GLY A 35 -9.80 -8.59 -0.64
C GLY A 35 -9.06 -7.68 0.35
N LYS A 36 -9.79 -7.10 1.32
CA LYS A 36 -9.20 -6.26 2.38
C LYS A 36 -8.41 -7.09 3.39
N LEU A 37 -8.91 -8.27 3.75
CA LEU A 37 -8.24 -9.19 4.65
C LEU A 37 -6.93 -9.71 4.04
N ILE A 38 -6.96 -10.07 2.75
CA ILE A 38 -5.77 -10.46 1.99
C ILE A 38 -4.81 -9.27 1.88
N ALA A 39 -5.29 -8.08 1.51
CA ALA A 39 -4.46 -6.88 1.43
C ALA A 39 -3.78 -6.54 2.76
N SER A 40 -4.52 -6.61 3.87
CA SER A 40 -4.00 -6.43 5.23
C SER A 40 -2.95 -7.48 5.58
N GLY A 41 -3.23 -8.76 5.28
CA GLY A 41 -2.28 -9.85 5.48
C GLY A 41 -1.00 -9.69 4.69
N VAL A 42 -1.10 -9.34 3.40
CA VAL A 42 0.07 -9.10 2.52
C VAL A 42 0.89 -7.92 3.02
N SER A 43 0.24 -6.82 3.43
CA SER A 43 0.94 -5.65 4.01
C SER A 43 1.71 -6.02 5.28
N LEU A 44 1.08 -6.78 6.19
CA LEU A 44 1.72 -7.28 7.41
C LEU A 44 2.92 -8.18 7.07
N ILE A 45 2.75 -9.13 6.15
CA ILE A 45 3.82 -10.05 5.75
C ILE A 45 5.00 -9.29 5.15
N ILE A 46 4.77 -8.25 4.34
CA ILE A 46 5.84 -7.43 3.75
C ILE A 46 6.63 -6.69 4.83
N ILE A 47 5.95 -6.12 5.83
CA ILE A 47 6.60 -5.44 6.96
C ILE A 47 7.44 -6.44 7.76
N VAL A 48 6.86 -7.58 8.12
CA VAL A 48 7.56 -8.63 8.87
C VAL A 48 8.74 -9.18 8.07
N ALA A 49 8.57 -9.44 6.77
CA ALA A 49 9.62 -9.89 5.88
C ALA A 49 10.77 -8.88 5.84
N GLY A 50 10.47 -7.58 5.71
CA GLY A 50 11.46 -6.50 5.76
C GLY A 50 12.28 -6.54 7.04
N ILE A 51 11.62 -6.62 8.20
CA ILE A 51 12.28 -6.71 9.51
C ILE A 51 13.16 -7.97 9.62
N LEU A 52 12.64 -9.12 9.20
CA LEU A 52 13.39 -10.38 9.23
C LEU A 52 14.61 -10.35 8.31
N THR A 53 14.46 -9.87 7.07
CA THR A 53 15.60 -9.73 6.14
C THR A 53 16.66 -8.78 6.69
N PHE A 54 16.26 -7.68 7.31
CA PHE A 54 17.18 -6.76 7.95
C PHE A 54 17.90 -7.40 9.14
N ALA A 55 17.18 -8.14 9.99
CA ALA A 55 17.78 -8.88 11.11
C ALA A 55 18.80 -9.93 10.64
N PHE A 56 18.50 -10.66 9.55
CA PHE A 56 19.45 -11.61 8.94
C PHE A 56 20.69 -10.91 8.37
N LEU A 57 20.52 -9.71 7.81
CA LEU A 57 21.63 -8.91 7.30
C LEU A 57 22.57 -8.48 8.43
N VAL A 58 22.01 -8.00 9.55
CA VAL A 58 22.78 -7.65 10.75
C VAL A 58 23.50 -8.88 11.31
N TRP A 59 22.82 -10.03 11.38
CA TRP A 59 23.43 -11.26 11.86
C TRP A 59 24.59 -11.72 10.98
N GLY A 60 24.43 -11.63 9.66
CA GLY A 60 25.51 -11.92 8.71
C GLY A 60 26.70 -10.96 8.86
N GLY A 61 26.43 -9.68 9.09
CA GLY A 61 27.48 -8.67 9.35
C GLY A 61 28.26 -8.95 10.63
N ILE A 62 27.56 -9.28 11.73
CA ILE A 62 28.21 -9.66 13.00
C ILE A 62 29.07 -10.91 12.81
N GLN A 63 28.53 -11.94 12.13
CA GLN A 63 29.27 -13.16 11.85
C GLN A 63 30.52 -12.90 11.02
N TRP A 64 30.46 -11.97 10.05
CA TRP A 64 31.61 -11.59 9.23
C TRP A 64 32.71 -10.91 10.05
N ILE A 65 32.35 -9.97 10.92
CA ILE A 65 33.29 -9.29 11.82
C ILE A 65 33.95 -10.29 12.79
N LEU A 66 33.16 -11.23 13.33
CA LEU A 66 33.64 -12.26 14.26
C LEU A 66 34.42 -13.39 13.57
N SER A 67 34.45 -13.45 12.24
CA SER A 67 35.14 -14.51 11.49
C SER A 67 36.66 -14.47 11.66
N GLY A 68 37.23 -13.31 12.03
CA GLY A 68 38.64 -13.21 12.43
C GLY A 68 39.66 -13.66 11.38
N GLY A 69 39.29 -13.74 10.10
CA GLY A 69 40.15 -14.21 9.00
C GLY A 69 40.06 -15.71 8.69
N ASP A 70 39.24 -16.47 9.42
CA ASP A 70 38.90 -17.85 9.04
C ASP A 70 38.10 -17.84 7.72
N LYS A 71 38.65 -18.48 6.68
CA LYS A 71 38.07 -18.51 5.33
C LYS A 71 36.66 -19.11 5.33
N THR A 72 36.45 -20.19 6.07
CA THR A 72 35.17 -20.91 6.10
C THR A 72 34.09 -20.03 6.72
N LYS A 73 34.38 -19.41 7.87
CA LYS A 73 33.43 -18.52 8.55
C LYS A 73 33.13 -17.26 7.74
N THR A 74 34.15 -16.73 7.07
CA THR A 74 34.02 -15.56 6.19
C THR A 74 33.13 -15.87 5.00
N GLU A 75 33.29 -17.05 4.39
CA GLU A 75 32.46 -17.50 3.27
C GLU A 75 31.00 -17.70 3.69
N GLU A 76 30.75 -18.38 4.81
CA GLU A 76 29.41 -18.54 5.38
C GLU A 76 28.74 -17.19 5.67
N ALA A 77 29.47 -16.27 6.30
CA ALA A 77 28.96 -14.94 6.61
C ALA A 77 28.61 -14.16 5.33
N ARG A 78 29.46 -14.25 4.30
CA ARG A 78 29.23 -13.60 2.99
C ARG A 78 27.99 -14.18 2.32
N ASN A 79 27.84 -15.51 2.30
CA ASN A 79 26.68 -16.18 1.75
C ASN A 79 25.39 -15.73 2.45
N ARG A 80 25.43 -15.60 3.78
CA ARG A 80 24.31 -15.10 4.58
C ARG A 80 23.96 -13.64 4.25
N ILE A 81 24.96 -12.78 4.13
CA ILE A 81 24.75 -11.37 3.74
C ILE A 81 24.13 -11.29 2.34
N THR A 82 24.65 -12.07 1.37
CA THR A 82 24.09 -12.08 0.02
C THR A 82 22.65 -12.59 -0.01
N ALA A 83 22.32 -13.63 0.76
CA ALA A 83 20.95 -14.11 0.87
C ALA A 83 20.03 -13.06 1.50
N ALA A 84 20.49 -12.35 2.53
CA ALA A 84 19.72 -11.28 3.15
C ALA A 84 19.49 -10.09 2.20
N LEU A 85 20.50 -9.71 1.40
CA LEU A 85 20.39 -8.67 0.38
C LEU A 85 19.41 -9.06 -0.73
N VAL A 86 19.45 -10.32 -1.20
CA VAL A 86 18.49 -10.84 -2.18
C VAL A 86 17.08 -10.82 -1.61
N GLY A 87 16.90 -11.24 -0.36
CA GLY A 87 15.61 -11.16 0.33
C GLY A 87 15.09 -9.71 0.41
N LEU A 88 15.96 -8.76 0.77
CA LEU A 88 15.60 -7.35 0.82
C LEU A 88 15.21 -6.80 -0.55
N ALA A 89 15.94 -7.19 -1.61
CA ALA A 89 15.61 -6.82 -2.99
C ALA A 89 14.24 -7.35 -3.41
N ILE A 90 13.88 -8.58 -3.01
CA ILE A 90 12.56 -9.17 -3.28
C ILE A 90 11.46 -8.40 -2.55
N VAL A 91 11.67 -8.03 -1.29
CA VAL A 91 10.70 -7.22 -0.52
C VAL A 91 10.49 -5.86 -1.18
N ALA A 92 11.57 -5.20 -1.59
CA ALA A 92 11.50 -3.92 -2.30
C ALA A 92 10.79 -4.05 -3.67
N ALA A 93 11.10 -5.11 -4.42
CA ALA A 93 10.46 -5.39 -5.71
C ALA A 93 8.96 -5.69 -5.53
N SER A 94 8.58 -6.44 -4.51
CA SER A 94 7.17 -6.73 -4.18
C SER A 94 6.39 -5.45 -3.91
N TRP A 95 6.95 -4.54 -3.11
CA TRP A 95 6.34 -3.24 -2.87
C TRP A 95 6.19 -2.41 -4.14
N ALA A 96 7.22 -2.37 -4.99
CA ALA A 96 7.17 -1.66 -6.27
C ALA A 96 6.14 -2.28 -7.24
N LEU A 97 6.03 -3.60 -7.29
CA LEU A 97 5.03 -4.29 -8.11
C LEU A 97 3.61 -3.91 -7.71
N ILE A 98 3.32 -3.88 -6.40
CA ILE A 98 2.01 -3.49 -5.88
C ILE A 98 1.67 -2.07 -6.32
N LYS A 99 2.62 -1.13 -6.25
CA LYS A 99 2.43 0.26 -6.71
C LYS A 99 2.08 0.35 -8.19
N ILE A 100 2.77 -0.43 -9.03
CA ILE A 100 2.50 -0.48 -10.47
C ILE A 100 1.09 -1.03 -10.72
N ILE A 101 0.70 -2.11 -10.03
CA ILE A 101 -0.62 -2.71 -10.15
C ILE A 101 -1.71 -1.72 -9.70
N SER A 102 -1.52 -1.04 -8.57
CA SER A 102 -2.45 -0.02 -8.08
C SER A 102 -2.66 1.11 -9.09
N PHE A 103 -1.57 1.58 -9.69
CA PHE A 103 -1.61 2.64 -10.70
C PHE A 103 -2.36 2.22 -11.96
N PHE A 104 -2.09 1.03 -12.49
CA PHE A 104 -2.73 0.54 -13.71
C PHE A 104 -4.21 0.17 -13.53
N PHE A 105 -4.55 -0.46 -12.40
CA PHE A 105 -5.91 -0.93 -12.14
C PHE A 105 -6.77 0.09 -11.39
N GLY A 106 -6.21 1.25 -11.00
CA GLY A 106 -6.92 2.29 -10.26
C GLY A 106 -7.44 1.84 -8.89
N VAL A 107 -6.80 0.82 -8.31
CA VAL A 107 -7.14 0.29 -6.97
C VAL A 107 -6.38 1.07 -5.89
N PRO A 108 -6.97 1.30 -4.71
CA PRO A 108 -6.30 1.98 -3.62
C PRO A 108 -5.04 1.22 -3.16
N ASP A 109 -3.95 1.96 -2.95
CA ASP A 109 -2.71 1.40 -2.43
C ASP A 109 -2.90 0.84 -1.02
N ILE A 110 -2.55 -0.43 -0.86
CA ILE A 110 -2.64 -1.16 0.43
C ILE A 110 -1.69 -0.60 1.51
N PHE A 111 -0.77 0.29 1.12
CA PHE A 111 0.22 0.92 2.01
C PHE A 111 -0.11 2.38 2.35
N GLU A 112 -0.93 3.07 1.56
CA GLU A 112 -1.21 4.50 1.75
C GLU A 112 -2.52 4.75 2.52
N GLY A 113 -3.48 3.84 2.40
CA GLY A 113 -4.66 3.82 3.26
C GLY A 113 -4.33 3.05 4.52
N GLY A 114 -4.00 3.75 5.61
CA GLY A 114 -3.75 3.15 6.92
C GLY A 114 -4.77 2.05 7.23
N LEU A 115 -4.27 0.93 7.77
CA LEU A 115 -4.99 -0.32 8.05
C LEU A 115 -6.50 -0.10 8.09
N PRO A 116 -7.25 -0.41 7.03
CA PRO A 116 -8.71 -0.34 7.06
C PRO A 116 -9.18 -1.50 7.92
N ILE A 117 -9.07 -1.35 9.25
CA ILE A 117 -9.61 -2.27 10.23
C ILE A 117 -11.12 -2.24 9.99
N PRO A 118 -11.74 -3.35 9.54
CA PRO A 118 -13.18 -3.41 9.46
C PRO A 118 -13.71 -3.20 10.88
N ARG A 119 -14.41 -2.08 11.10
CA ARG A 119 -15.11 -1.87 12.36
C ARG A 119 -16.31 -2.79 12.34
N PRO A 120 -16.43 -3.72 13.31
CA PRO A 120 -17.59 -4.60 13.36
C PRO A 120 -18.81 -3.75 13.75
N TYR A 121 -19.58 -3.37 12.74
CA TYR A 121 -21.04 -3.23 12.84
C TYR A 121 -21.64 -4.23 11.86
#